data_AF-A0AAQ3PXX6-F1
#
_entry.id   AF-A0AAQ3PXX6-F1
#
_cell.length_a   1.000
_cell.length_b   1.000
_cell.length_c   1.000
_cell.angle_alpha   90.00
_cell.angle_beta   90.00
_cell.angle_gamma   90.00
#
_symmetry.space_group_name_H-M   'P 1'
#
loop_
_entity.id
_entity.type
_entity.pdbx_description
1 polymer ?
#
loop_
_entity_poly.entity_id
_entity_poly.type
_entity_poly.pdbx_seq_one_letter_code
_entity_poly.pdbx_strand_id
1 'polypeptide(L)'
;MESSLKSAALLEQMKVHLSTDAGKELTKKIGLVYQLNIAPKKIGVEEEIFVVDLKEGKVTKGAYAGKPDATFSFTDKDFLSIATGKMNPQIAFIRGAMKIKGSIIAAQKFTPDIFPKPSKL
;
A
#
# COMPACT_ATOMS: atom_id res chain seq x y z
N MET A 1 9.87 9.53 7.09
CA MET A 1 8.61 9.80 7.82
C MET A 1 8.74 9.09 9.16
N GLU A 2 8.59 9.78 10.30
CA GLU A 2 8.60 9.08 11.59
C GLU A 2 7.36 8.17 11.71
N SER A 3 7.57 6.89 12.01
CA SER A 3 6.53 5.86 12.16
C SER A 3 7.05 4.74 13.06
N SER A 4 6.15 4.13 13.83
CA SER A 4 6.47 2.95 14.65
C SER A 4 6.27 1.63 13.90
N LEU A 5 5.68 1.67 12.71
CA LEU A 5 5.31 0.52 11.92
C LEU A 5 6.48 -0.03 11.11
N LYS A 6 6.62 -1.36 11.04
CA LYS A 6 7.66 -1.99 10.24
C LYS A 6 7.45 -1.75 8.74
N SER A 7 6.20 -1.63 8.33
CA SER A 7 5.79 -1.29 6.96
C SER A 7 6.22 0.08 6.48
N ALA A 8 6.48 1.04 7.38
CA ALA A 8 6.92 2.37 6.99
C ALA A 8 8.25 2.34 6.22
N ALA A 9 9.17 1.43 6.57
CA ALA A 9 10.42 1.24 5.83
C ALA A 9 10.17 0.79 4.37
N LEU A 10 9.20 -0.09 4.15
CA LEU A 10 8.81 -0.52 2.80
C LEU A 10 8.19 0.64 2.00
N LEU A 11 7.40 1.49 2.65
CA LEU A 11 6.79 2.66 2.00
C LEU A 11 7.83 3.74 1.66
N GLU A 12 8.86 3.92 2.49
CA GLU A 12 10.01 4.76 2.15
C GLU A 12 10.82 4.19 0.98
N GLN A 13 11.05 2.87 0.94
CA GLN A 13 11.64 2.21 -0.22
C GLN A 13 10.79 2.39 -1.47
N MET A 14 9.46 2.31 -1.34
CA MET A 14 8.53 2.53 -2.44
C MET A 14 8.63 3.97 -2.96
N LYS A 15 8.76 4.97 -2.09
CA LYS A 15 8.97 6.37 -2.47
C LYS A 15 10.22 6.54 -3.36
N VAL A 16 11.33 5.90 -2.98
CA VAL A 16 12.56 5.90 -3.79
C VAL A 16 12.33 5.16 -5.11
N HIS A 17 11.68 3.99 -5.07
CA HIS A 17 11.41 3.19 -6.26
C HIS A 17 10.57 3.95 -7.30
N LEU A 18 9.55 4.70 -6.89
CA LEU A 18 8.71 5.49 -7.80
C LEU A 18 9.46 6.62 -8.53
N SER A 19 10.64 7.01 -8.04
CA SER A 19 11.50 7.99 -8.72
C SER A 19 12.38 7.38 -9.82
N THR A 20 12.49 6.04 -9.87
CA THR A 20 13.24 5.30 -10.90
C THR A 20 12.42 5.13 -12.18
N ASP A 21 13.06 4.75 -13.29
CA ASP A 21 12.33 4.51 -14.55
C ASP A 21 11.36 3.33 -14.46
N ALA A 22 11.72 2.27 -13.75
CA ALA A 22 10.79 1.16 -13.44
C ALA A 22 9.58 1.64 -12.62
N GLY A 23 9.81 2.56 -11.68
CA GLY A 23 8.74 3.22 -10.93
C GLY A 23 7.82 4.06 -11.81
N LYS A 24 8.37 4.81 -12.77
CA LYS A 24 7.59 5.58 -13.76
C LYS A 24 6.80 4.68 -14.73
N GLU A 25 7.29 3.49 -15.03
CA GLU A 25 6.51 2.52 -15.80
C GLU A 25 5.32 2.00 -14.99
N LEU A 26 5.51 1.77 -13.68
CA LEU A 26 4.43 1.39 -12.77
C LEU A 26 3.35 2.47 -12.69
N THR A 27 3.72 3.76 -12.61
CA THR A 27 2.74 4.86 -12.58
C THR A 27 1.91 4.91 -13.87
N LYS A 28 2.53 4.74 -15.04
CA LYS A 28 1.83 4.67 -16.34
C LYS A 28 0.89 3.47 -16.44
N LYS A 29 1.28 2.31 -15.92
CA LYS A 29 0.51 1.06 -16.00
C LYS A 29 -0.70 1.06 -15.05
N ILE A 30 -0.52 1.58 -13.84
CA ILE A 30 -1.55 1.52 -12.79
C ILE A 30 -2.36 2.81 -12.75
N GLY A 31 -1.70 3.97 -12.56
CA GLY A 31 -2.35 5.28 -12.61
C GLY A 31 -3.46 5.51 -11.57
N LEU A 32 -3.32 4.94 -10.38
CA LEU A 32 -4.33 4.99 -9.31
C LEU A 32 -3.76 5.58 -8.02
N VAL A 33 -4.65 6.12 -7.18
CA VAL A 33 -4.30 6.60 -5.84
C VAL A 33 -4.87 5.64 -4.80
N TYR A 34 -3.98 5.06 -3.99
CA TYR A 34 -4.38 4.18 -2.89
C TYR A 34 -4.13 4.84 -1.55
N GLN A 35 -5.11 4.76 -0.66
CA GLN A 35 -4.91 5.06 0.76
C GLN A 35 -4.74 3.75 1.55
N LEU A 36 -3.71 3.70 2.37
CA LEU A 36 -3.37 2.58 3.23
C LEU A 36 -3.58 3.01 4.68
N ASN A 37 -4.52 2.37 5.36
CA ASN A 37 -4.74 2.49 6.79
C ASN A 37 -4.08 1.29 7.47
N ILE A 38 -2.96 1.53 8.16
CA ILE A 38 -2.13 0.46 8.70
C ILE A 38 -2.19 0.51 10.22
N ALA A 39 -2.80 -0.51 10.82
CA ALA A 39 -2.86 -0.64 12.27
C ALA A 39 -1.66 -1.43 12.81
N PRO A 40 -1.07 -1.07 13.96
CA PRO A 40 0.02 -1.85 14.55
C PRO A 40 -0.41 -3.28 14.94
N LYS A 41 -1.66 -3.46 15.40
CA LYS A 41 -2.17 -4.75 15.89
C LYS A 41 -3.59 -5.11 15.46
N LYS A 42 -4.51 -4.14 15.47
CA LYS A 42 -5.95 -4.38 15.20
C LYS A 42 -6.48 -3.31 14.25
N ILE A 43 -7.03 -3.73 13.11
CA ILE A 43 -7.63 -2.83 12.11
C ILE A 43 -8.62 -1.87 12.79
N GLY A 44 -8.49 -0.57 12.52
CA GLY A 44 -9.30 0.50 13.10
C GLY A 44 -8.79 1.05 14.44
N VAL A 45 -7.66 0.59 14.96
CA VAL A 45 -7.06 1.06 16.23
C VAL A 45 -5.66 1.61 15.95
N GLU A 46 -5.44 2.89 16.31
CA GLU A 46 -4.14 3.58 16.19
C GLU A 46 -3.54 3.45 14.77
N GLU A 47 -4.39 3.62 13.74
CA GLU A 47 -3.96 3.48 12.36
C GLU A 47 -3.05 4.64 11.95
N GLU A 48 -1.90 4.31 11.38
CA GLU A 48 -1.15 5.27 10.58
C GLU A 48 -1.65 5.21 9.14
N ILE A 49 -1.92 6.38 8.57
CA ILE A 49 -2.44 6.51 7.20
C ILE A 49 -1.30 6.90 6.27
N PHE A 50 -1.22 6.22 5.14
CA PHE A 50 -0.30 6.53 4.05
C PHE A 50 -1.05 6.59 2.73
N VAL A 51 -0.54 7.38 1.80
CA VAL A 51 -1.03 7.45 0.42
C VAL A 51 0.08 7.01 -0.51
N VAL A 52 -0.29 6.10 -1.42
CA VAL A 52 0.53 5.69 -2.56
C VAL A 52 -0.16 6.26 -3.79
N ASP A 53 0.37 7.37 -4.29
CA ASP A 53 -0.12 8.05 -5.49
C ASP A 53 0.67 7.56 -6.71
N LEU A 54 0.10 6.60 -7.45
CA LEU A 54 0.67 6.09 -8.69
C LEU A 54 0.27 6.93 -9.92
N LYS A 55 -0.41 8.07 -9.73
CA LYS A 55 -0.59 9.08 -10.78
C LYS A 55 0.61 10.03 -10.79
N GLU A 56 1.00 10.50 -9.61
CA GLU A 56 2.12 11.43 -9.43
C GLU A 56 3.46 10.75 -9.09
N GLY A 57 3.45 9.46 -8.77
CA GLY A 57 4.66 8.73 -8.34
C GLY A 57 5.13 9.13 -6.95
N LYS A 58 4.21 9.37 -6.02
CA LYS A 58 4.50 9.87 -4.67
C LYS A 58 4.01 8.92 -3.59
N VAL A 59 4.71 8.91 -2.47
CA VAL A 59 4.26 8.30 -1.22
C VAL A 59 4.27 9.35 -0.13
N THR A 60 3.14 9.53 0.57
CA THR A 60 2.96 10.53 1.63
C THR A 60 2.33 9.91 2.88
N LYS A 61 2.72 10.38 4.07
CA LYS A 61 2.02 10.06 5.32
C LYS A 61 0.87 11.06 5.53
N GLY A 62 -0.25 10.58 6.05
CA GLY A 62 -1.50 11.33 6.22
C GLY A 62 -2.60 10.83 5.28
N ALA A 63 -3.82 11.31 5.52
CA ALA A 63 -4.96 11.02 4.64
C ALA A 63 -4.81 11.71 3.29
N TYR A 64 -5.35 11.09 2.24
CA TYR A 64 -5.40 11.74 0.93
C TYR A 64 -6.37 12.92 1.00
N ALA A 65 -5.96 14.09 0.49
CA ALA A 65 -6.81 15.27 0.48
C ALA A 65 -8.04 15.12 -0.42
N GLY A 66 -7.92 14.31 -1.48
CA GLY A 66 -9.00 13.98 -2.40
C GLY A 66 -9.68 12.64 -2.07
N LYS A 67 -10.48 12.15 -3.02
CA LYS A 67 -11.05 10.80 -2.95
C LYS A 67 -10.03 9.80 -3.53
N PRO A 68 -9.48 8.86 -2.73
CA PRO A 68 -8.63 7.80 -3.26
C PRO A 68 -9.46 6.83 -4.13
N ASP A 69 -8.81 6.19 -5.09
CA ASP A 69 -9.45 5.19 -5.95
C ASP A 69 -9.84 3.93 -5.16
N ALA A 70 -8.98 3.54 -4.21
CA ALA A 70 -9.30 2.53 -3.19
C ALA A 70 -8.62 2.85 -1.86
N THR A 71 -9.25 2.43 -0.77
CA THR A 71 -8.70 2.46 0.59
C THR A 71 -8.59 1.05 1.11
N PHE A 72 -7.43 0.69 1.65
CA PHE A 72 -7.17 -0.59 2.26
C PHE A 72 -6.91 -0.41 3.75
N SER A 73 -7.49 -1.28 4.58
CA SER A 73 -7.18 -1.32 6.01
C SER A 73 -6.70 -2.71 6.39
N PHE A 74 -5.57 -2.80 7.07
CA PHE A 74 -4.93 -4.05 7.47
C PHE A 74 -4.01 -3.82 8.67
N THR A 75 -3.51 -4.90 9.27
CA THR A 75 -2.45 -4.78 10.28
C THR A 75 -1.08 -4.59 9.61
N ASP A 76 -0.10 -4.04 10.32
CA ASP A 76 1.28 -3.89 9.87
C ASP A 76 1.88 -5.23 9.40
N LYS A 77 1.59 -6.30 10.16
CA LYS A 77 2.00 -7.67 9.82
C LYS A 77 1.35 -8.18 8.54
N ASP A 78 0.03 -8.01 8.40
CA ASP A 78 -0.71 -8.48 7.23
C ASP A 78 -0.31 -7.70 5.99
N PHE A 79 -0.13 -6.38 6.09
CA PHE A 79 0.38 -5.55 5.00
C PHE A 79 1.71 -6.07 4.47
N LEU A 80 2.70 -6.24 5.36
CA LEU A 80 4.02 -6.73 4.96
C LEU A 80 3.93 -8.09 4.29
N SER A 81 3.07 -8.97 4.80
CA SER A 81 2.85 -10.28 4.20
C SER A 81 2.24 -10.18 2.79
N ILE A 82 1.31 -9.26 2.58
CA ILE A 82 0.70 -8.99 1.28
C ILE A 82 1.72 -8.37 0.32
N ALA A 83 2.39 -7.30 0.74
CA ALA A 83 3.33 -6.55 -0.09
C ALA A 83 4.56 -7.38 -0.48
N THR A 84 4.97 -8.35 0.34
CA THR A 84 6.05 -9.29 0.03
C THR A 84 5.58 -10.55 -0.71
N GLY A 85 4.30 -10.65 -1.05
CA GLY A 85 3.72 -11.80 -1.75
C GLY A 85 3.55 -13.06 -0.91
N LYS A 86 3.88 -13.02 0.39
CA LYS A 86 3.67 -14.13 1.33
C LYS A 86 2.18 -14.42 1.58
N MET A 87 1.32 -13.44 1.34
CA MET A 87 -0.12 -13.56 1.47
C MET A 87 -0.81 -13.02 0.23
N ASN A 88 -1.72 -13.80 -0.34
CA ASN A 88 -2.54 -13.34 -1.45
C ASN A 88 -3.54 -12.26 -0.97
N PRO A 89 -3.64 -11.09 -1.64
CA PRO A 89 -4.56 -10.01 -1.25
C PRO A 89 -6.04 -10.44 -1.23
N GLN A 90 -6.50 -11.26 -2.18
CA GLN A 90 -7.89 -11.70 -2.23
C GLN A 90 -8.22 -12.60 -1.02
N ILE A 91 -7.32 -13.50 -0.67
CA ILE A 91 -7.46 -14.34 0.52
C ILE A 91 -7.43 -13.50 1.80
N ALA A 92 -6.56 -12.48 1.87
CA ALA A 92 -6.50 -11.55 2.98
C ALA A 92 -7.84 -10.81 3.18
N PHE A 93 -8.48 -10.40 2.10
CA PHE A 93 -9.80 -9.77 2.15
C PHE A 93 -10.88 -10.74 2.64
N ILE A 94 -10.99 -11.93 2.04
CA ILE A 94 -12.01 -12.93 2.39
C ILE A 94 -11.95 -13.32 3.87
N ARG A 95 -10.75 -13.45 4.44
CA ARG A 95 -10.56 -13.83 5.85
C ARG A 95 -10.60 -12.65 6.84
N GLY A 96 -10.85 -11.43 6.35
CA GLY A 96 -10.93 -10.21 7.18
C GLY A 96 -9.57 -9.63 7.62
N ALA A 97 -8.45 -10.13 7.10
CA ALA A 97 -7.11 -9.57 7.35
C ALA A 97 -6.85 -8.27 6.56
N MET A 98 -7.70 -7.99 5.55
CA MET A 98 -7.73 -6.75 4.81
C MET A 98 -9.19 -6.30 4.62
N LYS A 99 -9.46 -5.01 4.77
CA LYS A 99 -10.72 -4.37 4.38
C LYS A 99 -10.46 -3.48 3.18
N ILE A 100 -11.44 -3.39 2.28
CA ILE A 100 -11.38 -2.57 1.07
C ILE A 100 -12.57 -1.62 1.09
N LYS A 101 -12.33 -0.34 0.76
CA LYS A 101 -13.36 0.65 0.39
C LYS A 101 -12.98 1.26 -0.96
N GLY A 102 -13.96 1.78 -1.69
CA GLY A 102 -13.74 2.40 -3.00
C GLY A 102 -13.95 1.42 -4.15
N SER A 103 -13.21 1.61 -5.25
CA SER A 103 -13.39 0.83 -6.48
C SER A 103 -12.82 -0.58 -6.37
N ILE A 104 -13.65 -1.59 -6.67
CA ILE A 104 -13.22 -3.00 -6.74
C ILE A 104 -12.20 -3.22 -7.85
N ILE A 105 -12.36 -2.55 -9.00
CA ILE A 105 -11.42 -2.64 -10.12
C ILE A 105 -10.06 -2.06 -9.72
N ALA A 106 -10.06 -0.94 -8.99
CA ALA A 106 -8.84 -0.37 -8.43
C ALA A 106 -8.21 -1.33 -7.40
N ALA A 107 -9.02 -1.95 -6.55
CA ALA A 107 -8.54 -2.92 -5.58
C ALA A 107 -7.90 -4.17 -6.22
N GLN A 108 -8.43 -4.63 -7.35
CA GLN A 108 -7.84 -5.75 -8.10
C GLN A 108 -6.45 -5.44 -8.66
N LYS A 109 -6.14 -4.17 -8.92
CA LYS A 109 -4.80 -3.72 -9.36
C LYS A 109 -3.81 -3.54 -8.21
N PHE A 110 -4.24 -3.70 -6.96
CA PHE A 110 -3.36 -3.69 -5.79
C PHE A 110 -2.74 -5.08 -5.60
N THR A 111 -1.67 -5.34 -6.35
CA THR A 111 -0.93 -6.60 -6.31
C THR A 111 0.46 -6.40 -5.70
N PRO A 112 1.13 -7.46 -5.22
CA PRO A 112 2.49 -7.35 -4.66
C PRO A 112 3.51 -6.72 -5.61
N ASP A 113 3.28 -6.83 -6.93
CA ASP A 113 4.17 -6.27 -7.97
C ASP A 113 4.26 -4.74 -7.97
N ILE A 114 3.35 -4.03 -7.29
CA ILE A 114 3.45 -2.57 -7.15
C ILE A 114 4.54 -2.16 -6.15
N PHE A 115 4.93 -3.06 -5.25
CA PHE A 115 5.92 -2.78 -4.21
C PHE A 115 7.32 -3.13 -4.71
N PRO A 116 8.35 -2.40 -4.26
CA PRO A 116 9.72 -2.79 -4.54
C PRO A 116 9.94 -4.20 -4.01
N LYS A 117 10.45 -5.09 -4.88
CA LYS A 117 10.80 -6.43 -4.45
C LYS A 117 11.86 -6.30 -3.36
N PRO A 118 11.75 -7.05 -2.24
CA PRO A 118 12.84 -7.13 -1.30
C PRO A 118 14.06 -7.62 -2.07
N SER A 119 15.07 -6.76 -2.24
CA SER A 119 16.39 -7.19 -2.69
C SER A 119 16.78 -8.36 -1.82
N LYS A 120 17.20 -9.48 -2.43
CA LYS A 120 17.75 -10.61 -1.69
C LYS A 120 18.81 -10.05 -0.73
N LEU A 121 18.49 -10.01 0.57
CA LEU A 121 19.48 -9.89 1.63
C LEU A 121 20.39 -11.11 1.55
#